data_AF-A0AB36E5I9-F1
#
_entry.id   AF-A0AB36E5I9-F1
#
_cell.length_a   1.000
_cell.length_b   1.000
_cell.length_c   1.000
_cell.angle_alpha   90.00
_cell.angle_beta   90.00
_cell.angle_gamma   90.00
#
_symmetry.space_group_name_H-M   'P 1'
#
loop_
_entity.id
_entity.type
_entity.pdbx_description
1 polymer ?
#
loop_
_entity_poly.entity_id
_entity_poly.type
_entity_poly.pdbx_seq_one_letter_code
_entity_poly.pdbx_strand_id
1 'polypeptide(L)'
;MSLLKQLTRWKIRGQIDQDVIDIILTLQSRLEHHWRIDVSIPTVITLLLHIANSLARLKRGGCVSPLHQAFYDEMQSAVIFPDVLEIHHDLLSFIPQEIPEAEQSYYLANIYSLLLEQDKK
;
A
#
# COMPACT_ATOMS: atom_id res chain seq x y z
N MET A 1 11.74 -3.66 11.06
CA MET A 1 11.28 -2.40 11.70
C MET A 1 9.78 -2.55 11.96
N SER A 2 9.27 -2.28 13.16
CA SER A 2 7.82 -2.36 13.42
C SER A 2 7.06 -1.24 12.70
N LEU A 3 5.94 -1.57 12.04
CA LEU A 3 5.05 -0.62 11.35
C LEU A 3 4.62 0.52 12.28
N LEU A 4 4.01 0.17 13.43
CA LEU A 4 3.53 1.15 14.40
C LEU A 4 4.65 2.05 14.92
N LYS A 5 5.84 1.48 15.17
CA LYS A 5 7.01 2.28 15.58
C LYS A 5 7.42 3.31 14.51
N GLN A 6 7.31 2.97 13.23
CA GLN A 6 7.62 3.90 12.15
C GLN A 6 6.55 4.99 12.03
N LEU A 7 5.27 4.63 12.05
CA LEU A 7 4.15 5.56 11.98
C LEU A 7 4.17 6.57 13.14
N THR A 8 4.39 6.09 14.37
CA THR A 8 4.52 6.97 15.55
C THR A 8 5.66 7.96 15.40
N ARG A 9 6.82 7.53 14.85
CA ARG A 9 7.94 8.44 14.59
C ARG A 9 7.59 9.51 13.55
N TRP A 10 6.88 9.14 12.48
CA TRP A 10 6.42 10.09 11.46
C TRP A 10 5.40 11.08 12.03
N LYS A 11 4.49 10.62 12.89
CA LYS A 11 3.53 11.49 13.57
C LYS A 11 4.19 12.52 14.47
N ILE A 12 5.13 12.09 15.32
CA ILE A 12 5.88 12.98 16.23
C ILE A 12 6.64 14.05 15.45
N ARG A 13 7.10 13.74 14.24
CA ARG A 13 7.81 14.66 13.34
C ARG A 13 6.87 15.53 12.48
N GLY A 14 5.56 15.41 12.64
CA GLY A 14 4.56 16.12 11.82
C GLY A 14 4.55 15.68 10.35
N GLN A 15 5.07 14.51 10.03
CA GLN A 15 5.12 14.01 8.65
C GLN A 15 3.80 13.37 8.22
N ILE A 16 3.06 12.80 9.18
CA ILE A 16 1.71 12.23 9.03
C ILE A 16 0.85 12.67 10.22
N ASP A 17 -0.47 12.56 10.09
CA ASP A 17 -1.43 12.79 11.18
C ASP A 17 -2.06 11.48 11.66
N GLN A 18 -2.97 11.58 12.63
CA GLN A 18 -3.64 10.41 13.21
C GLN A 18 -4.52 9.68 12.19
N ASP A 19 -5.21 10.41 11.32
CA ASP A 19 -6.09 9.82 10.29
C ASP A 19 -5.30 8.87 9.38
N VAL A 20 -4.09 9.24 8.98
CA VAL A 20 -3.21 8.35 8.19
C VAL A 20 -2.88 7.08 8.98
N ILE A 21 -2.62 7.18 10.29
CA ILE A 21 -2.36 6.00 11.11
C ILE A 21 -3.57 5.08 11.16
N ASP A 22 -4.76 5.63 11.38
CA ASP A 22 -6.01 4.86 11.51
C ASP A 22 -6.36 4.15 10.21
N ILE A 23 -6.17 4.81 9.06
CA ILE A 23 -6.28 4.19 7.74
C ILE A 23 -5.32 3.01 7.63
N ILE A 24 -4.04 3.19 7.96
CA ILE A 24 -3.04 2.12 7.81
C ILE A 24 -3.30 0.92 8.71
N LEU A 25 -3.77 1.14 9.94
CA LEU A 25 -4.16 0.04 10.83
C LEU A 25 -5.40 -0.69 10.31
N THR A 26 -6.35 0.03 9.70
CA THR A 26 -7.51 -0.56 9.03
C THR A 26 -7.08 -1.44 7.85
N LEU A 27 -6.18 -0.95 6.99
CA LEU A 27 -5.64 -1.71 5.85
C LEU A 27 -4.87 -2.96 6.33
N GLN A 28 -4.06 -2.82 7.38
CA GLN A 28 -3.35 -3.96 7.97
C GLN A 28 -4.33 -5.04 8.45
N SER A 29 -5.36 -4.65 9.20
CA SER A 29 -6.38 -5.58 9.70
C SER A 29 -7.16 -6.23 8.55
N ARG A 30 -7.46 -5.47 7.48
CA ARG A 30 -8.12 -5.98 6.28
C ARG A 30 -7.29 -7.05 5.58
N LEU A 31 -5.99 -6.80 5.38
CA LEU A 31 -5.05 -7.76 4.80
C LEU A 31 -4.97 -9.04 5.65
N GLU A 32 -4.90 -8.92 6.97
CA GLU A 32 -4.76 -10.07 7.88
C GLU A 32 -6.03 -10.92 7.95
N HIS A 33 -7.19 -10.29 8.14
CA HIS A 33 -8.41 -11.03 8.49
C HIS A 33 -9.27 -11.40 7.30
N HIS A 34 -9.35 -10.54 6.28
CA HIS A 34 -10.14 -10.81 5.08
C HIS A 34 -9.33 -11.59 4.05
N TRP A 35 -8.16 -11.04 3.67
CA TRP A 35 -7.29 -11.64 2.65
C TRP A 35 -6.39 -12.75 3.19
N ARG A 36 -6.37 -12.98 4.51
CA ARG A 36 -5.55 -14.02 5.18
C ARG A 36 -4.07 -13.90 4.86
N ILE A 37 -3.60 -12.68 4.60
CA ILE A 37 -2.20 -12.38 4.30
C ILE A 37 -1.41 -12.35 5.60
N ASP A 38 -0.26 -13.02 5.62
CA ASP A 38 0.68 -12.93 6.74
C ASP A 38 1.25 -11.50 6.84
N VAL A 39 0.75 -10.71 7.78
CA VAL A 39 1.17 -9.32 8.00
C VAL A 39 2.50 -9.15 8.74
N SER A 40 3.15 -10.26 9.13
CA SER A 40 4.46 -10.22 9.79
C SER A 40 5.62 -10.03 8.80
N ILE A 41 5.37 -10.20 7.50
CA ILE A 41 6.43 -10.16 6.48
C ILE A 41 6.83 -8.73 6.06
N PRO A 42 8.08 -8.53 5.61
CA PRO A 42 8.60 -7.20 5.25
C PRO A 42 7.85 -6.51 4.10
N THR A 43 7.30 -7.26 3.14
CA THR A 43 6.57 -6.67 1.99
C THR A 43 5.24 -6.04 2.40
N VAL A 44 4.52 -6.62 3.37
CA VAL A 44 3.32 -5.98 3.95
C VAL A 44 3.69 -4.65 4.61
N ILE A 45 4.78 -4.65 5.40
CA ILE A 45 5.25 -3.42 6.05
C ILE A 45 5.63 -2.36 5.00
N THR A 46 6.25 -2.78 3.90
CA THR A 46 6.63 -1.88 2.79
C THR A 46 5.40 -1.27 2.11
N LEU A 47 4.41 -2.09 1.75
CA LEU A 47 3.13 -1.63 1.18
C LEU A 47 2.46 -0.58 2.08
N LEU A 48 2.30 -0.89 3.36
CA LEU A 48 1.60 -0.02 4.31
C LEU A 48 2.35 1.29 4.56
N LEU A 49 3.69 1.25 4.67
CA LEU A 49 4.49 2.46 4.79
C LEU A 49 4.49 3.30 3.51
N HIS A 50 4.41 2.67 2.34
CA HIS A 50 4.29 3.37 1.07
C HIS A 50 2.96 4.13 0.98
N ILE A 51 1.83 3.48 1.30
CA ILE A 51 0.51 4.12 1.35
C ILE A 51 0.52 5.30 2.34
N ALA A 52 1.07 5.11 3.53
CA ALA A 52 1.16 6.17 4.54
C ALA A 52 1.92 7.40 4.02
N ASN A 53 3.05 7.17 3.35
CA ASN A 53 3.87 8.24 2.76
C ASN A 53 3.17 8.91 1.56
N SER A 54 2.41 8.15 0.78
CA SER A 54 1.59 8.64 -0.33
C SER A 54 0.51 9.58 0.17
N LEU A 55 -0.30 9.17 1.16
CA LEU A 55 -1.34 10.00 1.76
C LEU A 55 -0.77 11.30 2.34
N ALA A 56 0.38 11.20 3.02
CA ALA A 56 1.07 12.36 3.56
C ALA A 56 1.53 13.35 2.49
N ARG A 57 2.03 12.84 1.36
CA ARG A 57 2.48 13.65 0.22
C ARG A 57 1.29 14.32 -0.47
N LEU A 58 0.21 13.59 -0.69
CA LEU A 58 -1.04 14.13 -1.25
C LEU A 58 -1.62 15.26 -0.38
N LYS A 59 -1.62 15.11 0.95
CA LYS A 59 -2.03 16.17 1.89
C LYS A 59 -1.21 17.46 1.76
N ARG A 60 0.03 17.38 1.25
CA ARG A 60 0.91 18.53 0.99
C ARG A 60 0.84 19.05 -0.45
N GLY A 61 -0.10 18.54 -1.26
CA GLY A 61 -0.24 18.89 -2.68
C GLY A 61 0.82 18.27 -3.60
N GLY A 62 1.55 17.25 -3.11
CA GLY A 62 2.52 16.51 -3.93
C GLY A 62 1.91 15.24 -4.51
N CYS A 63 2.55 14.71 -5.56
CA CYS A 63 2.25 13.41 -6.17
C CYS A 63 3.54 12.83 -6.74
N VAL A 64 3.69 11.50 -6.76
CA VAL A 64 4.79 10.85 -7.48
C VAL A 64 4.58 10.89 -9.00
N SER A 65 5.67 10.72 -9.75
CA SER A 65 5.57 10.31 -11.16
C SER A 65 5.10 8.86 -11.24
N PRO A 66 4.32 8.47 -12.26
CA PRO A 66 3.88 7.08 -12.42
C PRO A 66 5.04 6.08 -12.51
N LEU A 67 4.75 4.82 -12.15
CA LEU A 67 5.65 3.71 -12.41
C LEU A 67 5.98 3.63 -13.91
N HIS A 68 7.21 3.24 -14.24
CA HIS A 68 7.63 3.04 -15.62
C HIS A 68 6.71 2.06 -16.35
N GLN A 69 6.20 2.48 -17.51
CA GLN A 69 5.18 1.74 -18.26
C GLN A 69 5.56 0.29 -18.52
N ALA A 70 6.80 0.02 -18.93
CA ALA A 70 7.26 -1.34 -19.21
C ALA A 70 7.14 -2.30 -18.00
N PHE A 71 7.40 -1.81 -16.79
CA PHE A 71 7.21 -2.60 -15.56
C PHE A 71 5.72 -2.79 -15.24
N TYR A 72 4.91 -1.77 -15.51
CA TYR A 72 3.46 -1.86 -15.32
C TYR A 72 2.85 -2.90 -16.28
N ASP A 73 3.22 -2.86 -17.56
CA ASP A 73 2.77 -3.81 -18.59
C ASP A 73 3.17 -5.26 -18.24
N GLU A 74 4.39 -5.47 -17.75
CA GLU A 74 4.86 -6.78 -17.29
C GLU A 74 3.98 -7.30 -16.14
N MET A 75 3.72 -6.46 -15.13
CA MET A 75 2.85 -6.81 -14.01
C MET A 75 1.43 -7.15 -14.47
N GLN A 76 0.86 -6.38 -15.41
CA GLN A 76 -0.49 -6.62 -15.94
C GLN A 76 -0.60 -7.95 -16.70
N SER A 77 0.51 -8.44 -17.26
CA SER A 77 0.55 -9.72 -17.99
C SER A 77 0.61 -10.94 -17.06
N ALA A 78 0.86 -10.75 -15.77
CA ALA A 78 1.00 -11.84 -14.81
C ALA A 78 -0.35 -12.52 -14.52
N VAL A 79 -0.33 -13.85 -14.37
CA VAL A 79 -1.54 -14.66 -14.08
C VAL A 79 -2.23 -14.22 -12.78
N ILE A 80 -1.45 -13.76 -11.79
CA ILE A 80 -1.97 -13.30 -10.49
C ILE A 80 -2.52 -11.87 -10.50
N PHE A 81 -2.42 -11.15 -11.63
CA PHE A 81 -2.82 -9.75 -11.70
C PHE A 81 -4.30 -9.48 -11.37
N PRO A 82 -5.27 -10.36 -11.72
CA PRO A 82 -6.65 -10.21 -11.27
C PRO A 82 -6.78 -10.14 -9.74
N ASP A 83 -6.05 -10.98 -9.00
CA ASP A 83 -6.05 -10.98 -7.54
C ASP A 83 -5.41 -9.71 -6.98
N VAL A 84 -4.34 -9.22 -7.65
CA VAL A 84 -3.71 -7.93 -7.32
C VAL A 84 -4.73 -6.78 -7.44
N LEU A 85 -5.52 -6.76 -8.51
CA LEU A 85 -6.54 -5.74 -8.71
C LEU A 85 -7.68 -5.83 -7.69
N GLU A 86 -8.10 -7.03 -7.31
CA GLU A 86 -9.17 -7.22 -6.34
C GLU A 86 -8.75 -6.71 -4.96
N ILE A 87 -7.55 -7.07 -4.50
CA ILE A 87 -6.98 -6.54 -3.26
C ILE A 87 -6.83 -5.03 -3.35
N HIS A 88 -6.30 -4.50 -4.46
CA HIS A 88 -6.13 -3.07 -4.65
C HIS A 88 -7.42 -2.28 -4.50
N HIS A 89 -8.49 -2.70 -5.19
CA HIS A 89 -9.79 -2.04 -5.09
C HIS A 89 -10.41 -2.16 -3.69
N ASP A 90 -10.27 -3.31 -3.04
CA ASP A 90 -10.72 -3.49 -1.66
C ASP A 90 -10.01 -2.53 -0.71
N LEU A 91 -8.67 -2.44 -0.78
CA LEU A 91 -7.90 -1.52 0.06
C LEU A 91 -8.25 -0.05 -0.22
N LEU A 92 -8.41 0.34 -1.49
CA LEU A 92 -8.80 1.71 -1.85
C LEU A 92 -10.15 2.10 -1.26
N SER A 93 -11.09 1.17 -1.08
CA SER A 93 -12.41 1.45 -0.51
C SER A 93 -12.37 1.98 0.93
N PHE A 94 -11.27 1.75 1.65
CA PHE A 94 -11.06 2.27 3.01
C PHE A 94 -10.35 3.62 3.05
N ILE A 95 -9.95 4.17 1.90
CA ILE A 95 -9.28 5.46 1.81
C ILE A 95 -10.30 6.53 1.41
N PRO A 96 -10.62 7.52 2.26
CA PRO A 96 -11.74 8.45 2.05
C PRO A 96 -11.45 9.57 1.03
N GLN A 97 -10.42 9.41 0.19
CA GLN A 97 -10.00 10.38 -0.81
C GLN A 97 -9.59 9.67 -2.10
N GLU A 98 -9.77 10.34 -3.23
CA GLU A 98 -9.27 9.84 -4.50
C GLU A 98 -7.73 9.79 -4.49
N ILE A 99 -7.18 8.68 -4.96
CA ILE A 99 -5.74 8.49 -5.09
C ILE A 99 -5.38 8.63 -6.56
N PRO A 100 -4.45 9.53 -6.95
CA PRO A 100 -4.02 9.64 -8.34
C PRO A 100 -3.46 8.32 -8.88
N GLU A 101 -3.72 8.02 -10.15
CA GLU A 101 -3.24 6.81 -10.83
C GLU A 101 -1.71 6.61 -10.67
N ALA A 102 -0.96 7.72 -10.67
CA ALA A 102 0.48 7.69 -10.45
C ALA A 102 0.87 7.06 -9.09
N GLU A 103 0.17 7.40 -8.00
CA GLU A 103 0.39 6.77 -6.69
C GLU A 103 -0.14 5.33 -6.69
N GLN A 104 -1.31 5.09 -7.30
CA GLN A 104 -1.90 3.74 -7.40
C GLN A 104 -0.98 2.74 -8.13
N SER A 105 -0.22 3.19 -9.13
CA SER A 105 0.73 2.33 -9.86
C SER A 105 1.75 1.67 -8.93
N TYR A 106 2.15 2.35 -7.85
CA TYR A 106 3.03 1.77 -6.83
C TYR A 106 2.28 0.90 -5.83
N TYR A 107 0.99 1.16 -5.57
CA TYR A 107 0.18 0.30 -4.69
C TYR A 107 0.06 -1.08 -5.34
N LEU A 108 -0.29 -1.12 -6.63
CA LEU A 108 -0.36 -2.33 -7.43
C LEU A 108 0.99 -3.07 -7.44
N ALA A 109 2.10 -2.37 -7.68
CA ALA A 109 3.43 -3.00 -7.67
C ALA A 109 3.80 -3.62 -6.31
N ASN A 110 3.42 -2.97 -5.20
CA ASN A 110 3.64 -3.51 -3.86
C ASN A 110 2.74 -4.72 -3.56
N ILE A 111 1.47 -4.69 -3.98
CA ILE A 111 0.54 -5.83 -3.83
C ILE A 111 1.01 -7.01 -4.69
N TYR A 112 1.44 -6.77 -5.92
CA TYR A 112 2.03 -7.80 -6.79
C TYR A 112 3.26 -8.44 -6.15
N SER A 113 4.19 -7.63 -5.64
CA SER A 113 5.39 -8.13 -4.94
C SER A 113 5.02 -8.93 -3.68
N LEU A 114 3.99 -8.50 -2.97
CA LEU A 114 3.46 -9.17 -1.78
C LEU A 114 2.91 -10.55 -2.12
N LEU A 115 2.07 -10.67 -3.15
CA LEU A 115 1.49 -11.96 -3.55
C LEU A 115 2.55 -12.94 -4.03
N LEU A 116 3.55 -12.47 -4.79
CA LEU A 116 4.69 -13.29 -5.19
C LEU A 116 5.54 -13.80 -4.01
N GLU A 117 5.54 -13.11 -2.87
CA GLU A 117 6.22 -13.58 -1.65
C GLU A 117 5.35 -14.55 -0.85
N GLN A 118 4.03 -14.31 -0.80
CA GLN A 118 3.08 -15.21 -0.12
C GLN A 118 3.03 -16.59 -0.78
N ASP A 119 3.07 -16.67 -2.11
CA ASP A 119 3.06 -17.93 -2.87
C ASP A 119 4.33 -18.79 -2.65
N LYS A 120 5.41 -18.20 -2.12
CA LYS A 120 6.66 -18.91 -1.82
C LYS A 120 6.67 -19.62 -0.47
N LYS A 121 5.59 -19.54 0.31
CA LYS A 121 5.44 -20.18 1.63
C LYS A 121 4.60 -21.44 1.55
#